data_AF-A0A7S2DMQ3-F1
#
_entry.id   AF-A0A7S2DMQ3-F1
#
_cell.length_a   1.000
_cell.length_b   1.000
_cell.length_c   1.000
_cell.angle_alpha   90.00
_cell.angle_beta   90.00
_cell.angle_gamma   90.00
#
_symmetry.space_group_name_H-M   'P 1'
#
loop_
_entity.id
_entity.type
_entity.pdbx_description
1 polymer ?
#
loop_
_entity_poly.entity_id
_entity_poly.type
_entity_poly.pdbx_seq_one_letter_code
_entity_poly.pdbx_strand_id
1 'polypeptide(L)'
;YCVLWGVQSSTGGRSFASSALVKRNLCTGENATRFEEGRFVSEHVFVPRPGAEAEDDGALVGLVFDAKTYETFVEVVDARTLERLATMKTGMRVPFPVHATWVPNAARTTLFV
;
A
#
# COMPACT_ATOMS: atom_id res chain seq x y z
N TYR A 1 16.21 -7.54 7.38
CA TYR A 1 14.88 -6.92 7.19
C TYR A 1 13.90 -7.72 8.04
N CYS A 2 13.18 -7.04 8.92
CA CYS A 2 12.22 -7.61 9.86
C CYS A 2 10.78 -7.38 9.42
N VAL A 3 10.51 -6.31 8.68
CA VAL A 3 9.19 -5.82 8.29
C VAL A 3 8.87 -6.23 6.86
N LEU A 4 7.66 -6.73 6.68
CA LEU A 4 7.08 -7.02 5.38
C LEU A 4 5.66 -6.46 5.31
N TRP A 5 5.30 -6.01 4.12
CA TRP A 5 3.94 -5.63 3.78
C TRP A 5 3.41 -6.52 2.67
N GLY A 6 2.09 -6.65 2.59
CA GLY A 6 1.48 -7.42 1.53
C GLY A 6 -0.02 -7.22 1.43
N VAL A 7 -0.60 -7.82 0.40
CA VAL A 7 -2.04 -7.93 0.24
C VAL A 7 -2.46 -9.33 0.68
N GLN A 8 -3.32 -9.40 1.69
CA GLN A 8 -3.95 -10.64 2.09
C GLN A 8 -5.30 -10.77 1.38
N SER A 9 -5.49 -11.82 0.60
CA SER A 9 -6.81 -12.25 0.12
C SER A 9 -7.55 -13.08 1.19
N SER A 10 -8.87 -13.19 1.08
CA SER A 10 -9.69 -13.95 2.02
C SER A 10 -9.54 -13.51 3.47
N THR A 11 -9.35 -12.21 3.71
CA THR A 11 -9.17 -11.67 5.07
C THR A 11 -10.34 -12.04 5.97
N GLY A 12 -10.03 -12.62 7.13
CA GLY A 12 -11.02 -13.09 8.09
C GLY A 12 -11.78 -14.36 7.66
N GLY A 13 -11.26 -15.14 6.70
CA GLY A 13 -11.91 -16.36 6.22
C GLY A 13 -13.12 -16.11 5.32
N ARG A 14 -13.22 -14.89 4.76
CA ARG A 14 -14.30 -14.48 3.84
C ARG A 14 -13.97 -14.92 2.40
N SER A 15 -14.54 -14.23 1.42
CA SER A 15 -14.29 -14.47 0.00
C SER A 15 -12.87 -14.09 -0.41
N PHE A 16 -12.37 -14.66 -1.52
CA PHE A 16 -11.11 -14.26 -2.14
C PHE A 16 -11.03 -12.74 -2.43
N ALA A 17 -12.19 -12.13 -2.69
CA ALA A 17 -12.34 -10.71 -2.96
C ALA A 17 -12.20 -9.83 -1.70
N SER A 18 -12.17 -10.41 -0.49
CA SER A 18 -11.90 -9.70 0.75
C SER A 18 -10.38 -9.48 0.89
N SER A 19 -9.87 -8.41 0.28
CA SER A 19 -8.46 -8.03 0.33
C SER A 19 -8.16 -7.08 1.49
N ALA A 20 -7.03 -7.26 2.17
CA ALA A 20 -6.54 -6.34 3.19
C ALA A 20 -5.06 -6.02 2.98
N LEU A 21 -4.65 -4.81 3.36
CA LEU A 21 -3.25 -4.46 3.51
C LEU A 21 -2.76 -5.02 4.84
N VAL A 22 -1.65 -5.75 4.84
CA VAL A 22 -1.07 -6.35 6.05
C VAL A 22 0.38 -5.92 6.23
N LYS A 23 0.79 -5.84 7.50
CA LYS A 23 2.17 -5.68 7.96
C LYS A 23 2.50 -6.83 8.89
N ARG A 24 3.70 -7.40 8.75
CA ARG A 24 4.27 -8.34 9.74
C ARG A 24 5.68 -7.88 10.11
N ASN A 25 6.00 -7.96 11.39
CA ASN A 25 7.35 -7.85 11.89
C ASN A 25 7.83 -9.24 12.33
N LEU A 26 8.73 -9.84 11.56
CA LEU A 26 9.29 -11.17 11.78
C LEU A 26 10.19 -11.24 13.02
N CYS A 27 10.74 -10.11 13.46
CA CYS A 27 11.66 -10.04 14.59
C CYS A 27 10.93 -9.87 15.93
N THR A 28 9.78 -9.18 15.94
CA THR A 28 8.97 -8.96 17.16
C THR A 28 7.70 -9.81 17.21
N GLY A 29 7.25 -10.34 16.07
CA GLY A 29 5.95 -11.02 15.93
C GLY A 29 4.75 -10.07 15.83
N GLU A 30 4.97 -8.76 15.84
CA GLU A 30 3.91 -7.75 15.74
C GLU A 30 3.28 -7.74 14.35
N ASN A 31 1.97 -7.48 14.32
CA ASN A 31 1.15 -7.61 13.12
C ASN A 31 0.15 -6.47 13.05
N ALA A 32 -0.10 -5.95 11.85
CA ALA A 32 -1.18 -5.01 11.58
C ALA A 32 -1.95 -5.42 10.33
N THR A 33 -3.26 -5.17 10.32
CA THR A 33 -4.14 -5.46 9.19
C THR A 33 -5.10 -4.31 9.00
N ARG A 34 -5.18 -3.78 7.78
CA ARG A 34 -6.18 -2.81 7.35
C ARG A 34 -7.13 -3.47 6.35
N PHE A 35 -8.35 -3.72 6.80
CA PHE A 35 -9.44 -4.24 5.99
C PHE A 35 -10.62 -3.26 6.00
N GLU A 36 -11.16 -2.96 4.82
CA GLU A 36 -12.36 -2.15 4.65
C GLU A 36 -13.30 -2.87 3.68
N GLU A 37 -14.53 -3.14 4.10
CA GLU A 37 -15.49 -3.85 3.27
C GLU A 37 -15.85 -3.06 2.01
N GLY A 38 -15.82 -3.73 0.86
CA GLY A 38 -16.07 -3.12 -0.45
C GLY A 38 -14.89 -2.30 -0.99
N ARG A 39 -13.73 -2.33 -0.32
CA ARG A 39 -12.50 -1.70 -0.81
C ARG A 39 -11.43 -2.75 -1.13
N PHE A 40 -10.90 -2.68 -2.34
CA PHE A 40 -10.01 -3.67 -2.92
C PHE A 40 -8.63 -3.06 -3.09
N VAL A 41 -7.67 -3.54 -2.33
CA VAL A 41 -6.30 -2.97 -2.28
C VAL A 41 -5.41 -3.65 -3.32
N SER A 42 -4.58 -2.87 -4.02
CA SER A 42 -3.49 -3.37 -4.84
C SER A 42 -2.21 -3.53 -4.04
N GLU A 43 -1.13 -4.00 -4.69
CA GLU A 43 0.23 -3.86 -4.15
C GLU A 43 0.49 -2.39 -3.78
N HIS A 44 1.05 -2.18 -2.59
CA HIS A 44 1.52 -0.88 -2.11
C HIS A 44 3.05 -0.89 -2.07
N VAL A 45 3.65 0.21 -2.52
CA VAL A 45 5.10 0.40 -2.52
C VAL A 45 5.51 1.20 -1.30
N PHE A 46 6.56 0.74 -0.62
CA PHE A 46 7.15 1.47 0.50
C PHE A 46 7.99 2.67 0.02
N VAL A 47 7.76 3.81 0.66
CA VAL A 47 8.47 5.07 0.44
C VAL A 47 9.07 5.51 1.78
N PRO A 48 10.40 5.41 1.96
CA PRO A 48 11.02 5.79 3.23
C PRO A 48 10.92 7.30 3.45
N ARG A 49 10.77 7.70 4.72
CA ARG A 49 10.95 9.10 5.11
C ARG A 49 12.42 9.48 4.88
N PRO A 50 12.74 10.68 4.37
CA PRO A 50 14.11 11.14 4.30
C PRO A 50 14.80 11.08 5.67
N GLY A 51 15.96 10.41 5.75
CA GLY A 51 16.69 10.22 7.00
C GLY A 51 16.12 9.14 7.94
N ALA A 52 15.20 8.31 7.46
CA ALA A 52 14.67 7.15 8.20
C ALA A 52 15.80 6.21 8.65
N GLU A 53 15.83 5.89 9.95
CA GLU A 53 16.68 4.83 10.51
C GLU A 53 15.91 3.53 10.72
N ALA A 54 14.65 3.64 11.14
CA ALA A 54 13.79 2.49 11.33
C ALA A 54 13.25 1.98 9.99
N GLU A 55 13.22 0.66 9.86
CA GLU A 55 12.89 -0.06 8.62
C GLU A 55 11.51 0.30 8.04
N ASP A 56 10.56 0.61 8.92
CA ASP A 56 9.19 0.96 8.59
C ASP A 56 8.89 2.46 8.73
N ASP A 57 9.93 3.31 8.84
CA ASP A 57 9.75 4.75 8.91
C ASP A 57 9.46 5.36 7.54
N GLY A 58 8.20 5.39 7.17
CA GLY A 58 7.78 5.87 5.87
C GLY A 58 6.29 5.69 5.62
N ALA A 59 5.95 5.70 4.35
CA ALA A 59 4.59 5.50 3.88
C ALA A 59 4.51 4.37 2.87
N LEU A 60 3.31 3.80 2.76
CA LEU A 60 2.92 2.89 1.70
C LEU A 60 2.04 3.67 0.72
N VAL A 61 2.34 3.55 -0.57
CA VAL A 61 1.57 4.18 -1.65
C VAL A 61 1.04 3.09 -2.58
N GLY A 62 -0.28 3.06 -2.79
CA GLY A 62 -0.92 2.06 -3.64
C GLY A 62 -2.29 2.48 -4.13
N LEU A 63 -2.90 1.64 -4.96
CA LEU A 63 -4.26 1.86 -5.46
C LEU A 63 -5.28 1.10 -4.63
N VAL A 64 -6.44 1.72 -4.44
CA VAL A 64 -7.59 1.11 -3.78
C VAL A 64 -8.84 1.35 -4.62
N PHE A 65 -9.45 0.30 -5.12
CA PHE A 65 -10.74 0.36 -5.79
C PHE A 65 -11.87 0.32 -4.76
N ASP A 66 -12.84 1.22 -4.87
CA ASP A 66 -14.04 1.24 -4.03
C ASP A 66 -15.27 0.82 -4.85
N ALA A 67 -15.86 -0.33 -4.52
CA ALA A 67 -17.02 -0.85 -5.23
C ALA A 67 -18.31 -0.07 -4.96
N LYS A 68 -18.37 0.76 -3.91
CA LYS A 68 -19.55 1.61 -3.66
C LYS A 68 -19.60 2.77 -4.63
N THR A 69 -18.45 3.35 -4.94
CA THR A 69 -18.33 4.54 -5.79
C THR A 69 -17.87 4.23 -7.22
N TYR A 70 -17.42 3.00 -7.48
CA TYR A 70 -16.81 2.59 -8.76
C TYR A 70 -15.61 3.46 -9.15
N GLU A 71 -14.88 3.97 -8.15
CA GLU A 71 -13.71 4.83 -8.31
C GLU A 71 -12.44 4.13 -7.81
N THR A 72 -11.30 4.46 -8.41
CA THR A 72 -9.98 4.08 -7.88
C THR A 72 -9.33 5.27 -7.19
N PHE A 73 -8.77 5.01 -6.02
CA PHE A 73 -8.03 6.00 -5.25
C PHE A 73 -6.55 5.64 -5.23
N VAL A 74 -5.69 6.65 -5.30
CA VAL A 74 -4.33 6.53 -4.76
C VAL A 74 -4.44 6.76 -3.26
N GLU A 75 -3.94 5.82 -2.46
CA GLU A 75 -3.89 5.97 -1.01
C GLU A 75 -2.45 6.05 -0.53
N VAL A 76 -2.23 6.93 0.44
CA VAL A 76 -1.00 7.03 1.22
C VAL A 76 -1.32 6.58 2.63
N VAL A 77 -0.57 5.60 3.12
CA VAL A 77 -0.82 4.91 4.38
C VAL A 77 0.46 4.93 5.21
N ASP A 78 0.37 5.17 6.51
CA ASP A 78 1.52 5.07 7.41
C ASP A 78 2.04 3.61 7.41
N ALA A 79 3.33 3.42 7.12
CA ALA A 79 3.90 2.09 6.96
C ALA A 79 4.00 1.31 8.29
N ARG A 80 3.96 2.01 9.43
CA ARG A 80 4.02 1.39 10.76
C ARG A 80 2.66 0.95 11.23
N THR A 81 1.66 1.83 11.14
CA THR A 81 0.34 1.65 11.76
C THR A 81 -0.73 1.15 10.78
N LEU A 82 -0.48 1.27 9.48
CA LEU A 82 -1.48 1.09 8.42
C LEU A 82 -2.66 2.07 8.49
N GLU A 83 -2.47 3.22 9.13
CA GLU A 83 -3.46 4.30 9.12
C GLU A 83 -3.41 5.08 7.81
N ARG A 84 -4.58 5.36 7.22
CA ARG A 84 -4.68 6.18 6.00
C ARG A 84 -4.29 7.62 6.34
N LEU A 85 -3.23 8.11 5.69
CA LEU A 85 -2.74 9.49 5.81
C LEU A 85 -3.37 10.41 4.76
N ALA A 86 -3.55 9.92 3.54
CA ALA A 86 -4.13 10.69 2.45
C ALA A 86 -4.82 9.78 1.42
N THR A 87 -5.72 10.38 0.64
CA THR A 87 -6.37 9.75 -0.50
C THR A 87 -6.55 10.74 -1.64
N MET A 88 -6.41 10.28 -2.88
CA MET A 88 -6.63 11.06 -4.09
C MET A 88 -7.47 10.23 -5.06
N LYS A 89 -8.56 10.80 -5.58
CA LYS A 89 -9.33 10.17 -6.66
C LYS A 89 -8.51 10.15 -7.93
N THR A 90 -8.53 9.04 -8.66
CA THR A 90 -7.93 8.97 -10.00
C THR A 90 -8.86 9.53 -11.07
N GLY A 91 -10.17 9.58 -10.81
CA GLY A 91 -11.20 10.01 -11.75
C GLY A 91 -11.56 8.93 -12.77
N MET A 92 -11.08 7.71 -12.57
CA MET A 92 -11.31 6.57 -13.46
C MET A 92 -11.23 5.25 -12.70
N ARG A 93 -11.82 4.21 -13.29
CA ARG A 93 -11.57 2.85 -12.85
C ARG A 93 -10.23 2.37 -13.40
N VAL A 94 -9.28 2.10 -12.52
CA VAL A 94 -8.01 1.47 -12.89
C VAL A 94 -8.17 -0.05 -12.82
N PRO A 95 -7.86 -0.82 -13.89
CA PRO A 95 -7.78 -2.28 -13.81
C PRO A 95 -6.78 -2.72 -12.74
N PHE A 96 -7.06 -3.82 -12.04
CA PHE A 96 -6.26 -4.26 -10.89
C PHE A 96 -4.77 -4.43 -11.25
N PRO A 97 -3.88 -3.53 -10.78
CA PRO A 97 -2.47 -3.58 -11.13
C PRO A 97 -1.76 -4.65 -10.30
N VAL A 98 -0.65 -5.17 -10.83
CA VAL A 98 0.15 -6.18 -10.14
C VAL A 98 1.32 -5.53 -9.41
N HIS A 99 2.24 -4.91 -10.14
CA HIS A 99 3.47 -4.35 -9.57
C HIS A 99 3.61 -2.84 -9.77
N ALA A 100 4.31 -2.19 -8.84
CA ALA A 100 4.71 -0.79 -8.95
C ALA A 100 6.11 -0.55 -8.34
N THR A 101 6.70 0.59 -8.68
CA THR A 101 7.97 1.03 -8.08
C THR A 101 7.96 2.53 -7.80
N TRP A 102 8.67 2.93 -6.74
CA TRP A 102 8.87 4.33 -6.39
C TRP A 102 10.25 4.78 -6.86
N VAL A 103 10.30 5.91 -7.56
CA VAL A 103 11.55 6.51 -8.02
C VAL A 103 11.73 7.88 -7.37
N PRO A 104 12.63 8.02 -6.38
CA PRO A 104 12.93 9.32 -5.79
C PRO A 104 13.45 10.31 -6.84
N ASN A 105 13.14 11.60 -6.68
CA ASN A 105 13.58 12.61 -7.65
C ASN A 105 15.11 12.70 -7.77
N ALA A 106 15.85 12.45 -6.68
CA ALA A 106 17.31 12.40 -6.68
C ALA A 106 17.91 11.23 -7.50
N ALA A 107 17.09 10.23 -7.85
CA ALA A 107 17.49 9.09 -8.69
C ALA A 107 17.24 9.34 -10.19
N ARG A 108 16.66 10.49 -10.58
CA ARG A 108 16.50 10.87 -11.99
C ARG A 108 17.82 11.40 -12.54
N THR A 109 18.70 10.51 -12.97
CA THR A 109 19.71 10.88 -13.98
C THR A 109 18.97 11.01 -15.31
N THR A 110 18.95 12.20 -15.90
CA THR A 110 18.39 12.43 -17.23
C THR A 110 19.17 11.60 -18.25
N LEU A 111 18.65 10.44 -18.64
CA LEU A 111 19.08 9.74 -19.84
C LEU A 111 18.42 10.44 -21.03
N PHE A 112 19.17 11.32 -21.69
CA PHE A 112 18.88 11.64 -23.09
C PHE A 112 19.23 10.39 -23.89
N VAL A 113 18.23 9.80 -24.54
CA VAL A 113 18.41 8.84 -25.64
C VAL A 113 18.29 9.61 -26.94
#